data_AF-A0A7C0Y714-F1
#
_entry.id   AF-A0A7C0Y714-F1
#
_cell.length_a   1.000
_cell.length_b   1.000
_cell.length_c   1.000
_cell.angle_alpha   90.00
_cell.angle_beta   90.00
_cell.angle_gamma   90.00
#
_symmetry.space_group_name_H-M   'P 1'
#
loop_
_entity.id
_entity.type
_entity.pdbx_description
1 polymer ?
#
loop_
_entity_poly.entity_id
_entity_poly.type
_entity_poly.pdbx_seq_one_letter_code
_entity_poly.pdbx_strand_id
1 'polypeptide(L)'
;MKILILTVGGSCEPLVNAIKEHKPDFTYFVCSTGPKGSRIVVDGEGKPCKEWQGANAKVSAKPSIVAQTGISQYKIFEISDPDNLNECLDVIESLNNDIRENFDSPKIIANYTGGTKTMSVALSLYTLIKGDWIKENWSLEFNRGPRTDLIKIKAGDVPSAINIWDTIAKILPEKMIKTFLENHYYAEAAELLKEIIRKPIADVRIKLHNLMLACKGFELWDRFDHEGAYRQLREAEFYDKRKYMNFLAILRQKGDEKEGGKALRMRIEYNKVIDILLNSERRAVQKRYDDSVARLYRALELTAQITLKYKYDIDTSDVDLSKVPHSSKKELESMKDNDNKIKIGLKRAYELLADLNDEVGHMYVERREKILNAIQKRNLSILAHGNTPISEEDFKQVKEVICDFIQEVLNKVLGKHLLKPLQFPGAKLLRYKE
;
A
#
# COMPACT_ATOMS: atom_id res chain seq x y z
N MET A 1 29.65 -9.33 -5.32
CA MET A 1 30.48 -8.41 -6.12
C MET A 1 30.21 -6.97 -5.72
N LYS A 2 31.23 -6.11 -5.70
CA LYS A 2 31.16 -4.69 -5.38
C LYS A 2 31.47 -3.87 -6.62
N ILE A 3 30.53 -3.05 -7.05
CA ILE A 3 30.64 -2.17 -8.20
C ILE A 3 30.72 -0.73 -7.71
N LEU A 4 31.67 0.04 -8.25
CA LEU A 4 31.79 1.47 -7.97
C LEU A 4 31.48 2.26 -9.25
N ILE A 5 30.48 3.14 -9.21
CA ILE A 5 30.13 4.07 -10.29
C ILE A 5 30.67 5.45 -9.91
N LEU A 6 31.44 6.06 -10.81
CA LEU A 6 32.08 7.36 -10.60
C LEU A 6 31.71 8.32 -11.72
N THR A 7 31.08 9.44 -11.39
CA THR A 7 31.04 10.59 -12.30
C THR A 7 32.41 11.26 -12.32
N VAL A 8 32.94 11.54 -13.52
CA VAL A 8 34.32 12.00 -13.71
C VAL A 8 34.36 13.46 -14.15
N GLY A 9 35.12 14.27 -13.42
CA GLY A 9 35.35 15.69 -13.70
C GLY A 9 36.82 16.01 -13.87
N GLY A 10 37.21 17.26 -13.60
CA GLY A 10 38.59 17.71 -13.76
C GLY A 10 39.57 17.27 -12.65
N SER A 11 39.07 16.81 -11.50
CA SER A 11 39.88 16.33 -10.37
C SER A 11 39.76 14.82 -10.23
N CYS A 12 40.91 14.16 -10.11
CA CYS A 12 41.05 12.71 -10.02
C CYS A 12 41.23 12.24 -8.59
N GLU A 13 41.85 13.06 -7.74
CA GLU A 13 42.27 12.68 -6.39
C GLU A 13 41.12 12.08 -5.56
N PRO A 14 39.91 12.66 -5.54
CA PRO A 14 38.78 12.06 -4.83
C PRO A 14 38.37 10.69 -5.39
N LEU A 15 38.38 10.55 -6.71
CA LEU A 15 37.98 9.30 -7.38
C LEU A 15 39.02 8.19 -7.14
N VAL A 16 40.31 8.54 -7.18
CA VAL A 16 41.41 7.64 -6.84
C VAL A 16 41.30 7.17 -5.38
N ASN A 17 40.98 8.08 -4.45
CA ASN A 17 40.79 7.72 -3.05
C ASN A 17 39.57 6.82 -2.85
N ALA A 18 38.46 7.09 -3.52
CA ALA A 18 37.28 6.22 -3.49
C ALA A 18 37.61 4.79 -3.98
N ILE A 19 38.32 4.65 -5.10
CA ILE A 19 38.72 3.34 -5.62
C ILE A 19 39.62 2.59 -4.63
N LYS A 20 40.62 3.27 -4.04
CA LYS A 20 41.56 2.66 -3.09
C LYS A 20 40.89 2.21 -1.80
N GLU A 21 39.94 2.99 -1.31
CA GLU A 21 39.18 2.70 -0.09
C GLU A 21 38.23 1.52 -0.30
N HIS A 22 37.40 1.59 -1.36
CA HIS A 22 36.38 0.57 -1.59
C HIS A 22 36.93 -0.73 -2.16
N LYS A 23 38.06 -0.69 -2.89
CA LYS A 23 38.61 -1.84 -3.63
C LYS A 23 37.53 -2.58 -4.42
N PRO A 24 36.86 -1.91 -5.38
CA PRO A 24 35.75 -2.51 -6.12
C PRO A 24 36.23 -3.67 -7.00
N ASP A 25 35.34 -4.63 -7.23
CA ASP A 25 35.56 -5.72 -8.18
C ASP A 25 35.43 -5.23 -9.64
N PHE A 26 34.60 -4.20 -9.86
CA PHE A 26 34.41 -3.54 -11.16
C PHE A 26 34.12 -2.05 -10.98
N THR A 27 34.67 -1.20 -11.86
CA THR A 27 34.45 0.24 -11.81
C THR A 27 33.78 0.76 -13.09
N TYR A 28 32.68 1.48 -12.97
CA TYR A 28 32.09 2.23 -14.08
C TYR A 28 32.45 3.71 -13.97
N PHE A 29 32.88 4.29 -15.07
CA PHE A 29 33.13 5.72 -15.18
C PHE A 29 32.09 6.37 -16.08
N VAL A 30 31.47 7.44 -15.60
CA VAL A 30 30.57 8.30 -16.38
C VAL A 30 31.29 9.61 -16.64
N CYS A 31 31.68 9.87 -17.88
CA CYS A 31 32.54 11.00 -18.24
C CYS A 31 32.02 11.78 -19.45
N SER A 32 32.43 13.03 -19.59
CA SER A 32 32.08 13.83 -20.76
C SER A 32 33.04 13.60 -21.93
N THR A 33 32.53 13.66 -23.16
CA THR A 33 33.32 13.49 -24.39
C THR A 33 33.88 14.82 -24.91
N GLY A 34 34.64 14.73 -26.01
CA GLY A 34 35.15 15.87 -26.73
C GLY A 34 36.48 16.45 -26.18
N PRO A 35 37.00 17.52 -26.80
CA PRO A 35 38.36 18.02 -26.55
C PRO A 35 38.59 18.54 -25.12
N LYS A 36 37.52 18.93 -24.43
CA LYS A 36 37.51 19.37 -23.02
C LYS A 36 36.83 18.35 -22.09
N GLY A 37 36.52 17.17 -22.63
CA GLY A 37 35.83 16.10 -21.90
C GLY A 37 36.70 15.46 -20.83
N SER A 38 36.07 14.87 -19.82
CA SER A 38 36.76 14.14 -18.76
C SER A 38 37.15 12.71 -19.15
N ARG A 39 36.80 12.24 -20.35
CA ARG A 39 37.14 10.89 -20.83
C ARG A 39 38.63 10.54 -20.72
N ILE A 40 39.51 11.46 -21.10
CA ILE A 40 40.98 11.25 -21.06
C ILE A 40 41.51 11.10 -19.63
N VAL A 41 40.77 11.57 -18.64
CA VAL A 41 41.16 11.57 -17.23
C VAL A 41 41.10 10.15 -16.65
N VAL A 42 40.28 9.28 -17.25
CA VAL A 42 40.06 7.90 -16.78
C VAL A 42 41.26 7.00 -17.07
N ASP A 43 41.63 6.84 -18.34
CA ASP A 43 42.65 5.89 -18.81
C ASP A 43 43.66 6.50 -19.80
N GLY A 44 43.58 7.81 -20.09
CA GLY A 44 44.40 8.45 -21.11
C GLY A 44 45.90 8.46 -20.77
N GLU A 45 46.73 8.46 -21.81
CA GLU A 45 48.18 8.44 -21.68
C GLU A 45 48.76 9.73 -21.05
N GLY A 46 49.97 9.61 -20.50
CA GLY A 46 50.70 10.74 -19.93
C GLY A 46 50.18 11.15 -18.55
N LYS A 47 49.85 12.43 -18.40
CA LYS A 47 49.41 13.01 -17.11
C LYS A 47 48.13 13.85 -17.25
N PRO A 48 46.99 13.25 -17.64
CA PRO A 48 45.75 13.97 -17.91
C PRO A 48 45.08 14.52 -16.65
N CYS A 49 45.35 13.96 -15.48
CA CYS A 49 44.82 14.44 -14.21
C CYS A 49 45.48 15.76 -13.79
N LYS A 50 44.70 16.83 -13.74
CA LYS A 50 45.18 18.17 -13.40
C LYS A 50 44.62 18.63 -12.05
N GLU A 51 45.43 18.52 -11.00
CA GLU A 51 45.03 18.95 -9.67
C GLU A 51 45.48 20.38 -9.36
N TRP A 52 44.51 21.27 -9.13
CA TRP A 52 44.77 22.64 -8.67
C TRP A 52 45.13 22.67 -7.18
N GLN A 53 46.15 23.40 -6.75
CA GLN A 53 46.52 23.50 -5.33
C GLN A 53 46.02 24.80 -4.65
N GLY A 54 44.85 25.31 -5.08
CA GLY A 54 44.27 26.58 -4.62
C GLY A 54 44.21 27.64 -5.73
N ALA A 55 43.64 28.81 -5.44
CA ALA A 55 43.32 29.85 -6.43
C ALA A 55 44.53 30.34 -7.26
N ASN A 56 45.75 30.26 -6.72
CA ASN A 56 46.98 30.77 -7.34
C ASN A 56 48.14 29.74 -7.44
N ALA A 57 47.86 28.44 -7.29
CA ALA A 57 48.92 27.42 -7.16
C ALA A 57 49.08 26.53 -8.40
N LYS A 58 50.30 26.00 -8.60
CA LYS A 58 50.70 25.10 -9.71
C LYS A 58 49.74 23.91 -9.83
N VAL A 59 49.36 23.60 -11.07
CA VAL A 59 48.64 22.37 -11.41
C VAL A 59 49.61 21.20 -11.26
N SER A 60 49.37 20.30 -10.30
CA SER A 60 50.12 19.05 -10.25
C SER A 60 49.50 18.08 -11.26
N ALA A 61 50.25 17.78 -12.32
CA ALA A 61 49.85 16.80 -13.32
C ALA A 61 50.17 15.38 -12.82
N LYS A 62 49.15 14.52 -12.72
CA LYS A 62 49.25 13.12 -12.32
C LYS A 62 48.81 12.21 -13.48
N PRO A 63 49.22 10.93 -13.52
CA PRO A 63 48.70 9.94 -14.47
C PRO A 63 47.17 9.80 -14.41
N SER A 64 46.56 9.10 -15.36
CA SER A 64 45.12 8.83 -15.35
C SER A 64 44.65 8.07 -14.10
N ILE A 65 43.34 8.07 -13.82
CA ILE A 65 42.77 7.39 -12.64
C ILE A 65 43.14 5.89 -12.63
N VAL A 66 43.02 5.23 -13.77
CA VAL A 66 43.38 3.81 -13.94
C VAL A 66 44.87 3.59 -13.63
N ALA A 67 45.76 4.43 -14.16
CA ALA A 67 47.20 4.32 -13.90
C ALA A 67 47.56 4.59 -12.42
N GLN A 68 46.85 5.49 -11.74
CA GLN A 68 47.07 5.80 -10.32
C GLN A 68 46.54 4.73 -9.35
N THR A 69 45.54 3.95 -9.76
CA THR A 69 44.85 2.98 -8.91
C THR A 69 45.21 1.53 -9.22
N GLY A 70 45.67 1.24 -10.45
CA GLY A 70 45.99 -0.11 -10.90
C GLY A 70 44.76 -1.00 -11.13
N ILE A 71 43.56 -0.42 -11.25
CA ILE A 71 42.36 -1.20 -11.54
C ILE A 71 42.41 -1.82 -12.94
N SER A 72 41.98 -3.08 -13.05
CA SER A 72 42.01 -3.82 -14.31
C SER A 72 40.62 -4.07 -14.90
N GLN A 73 39.55 -3.98 -14.10
CA GLN A 73 38.18 -4.24 -14.51
C GLN A 73 37.36 -2.95 -14.44
N TYR A 74 37.14 -2.32 -15.60
CA TYR A 74 36.35 -1.10 -15.70
C TYR A 74 35.68 -0.95 -17.06
N LYS A 75 34.63 -0.11 -17.10
CA LYS A 75 33.95 0.32 -18.33
C LYS A 75 33.64 1.81 -18.28
N ILE A 76 33.63 2.45 -19.44
CA ILE A 76 33.43 3.89 -19.57
C ILE A 76 32.15 4.15 -20.35
N PHE A 77 31.31 5.01 -19.79
CA PHE A 77 30.10 5.54 -20.38
C PHE A 77 30.28 7.04 -20.60
N GLU A 78 30.01 7.46 -21.83
CA GLU A 78 30.39 8.75 -22.36
C GLU A 78 29.15 9.62 -22.59
N ILE A 79 29.17 10.87 -22.10
CA ILE A 79 28.11 11.87 -22.25
C ILE A 79 28.61 12.97 -23.18
N SER A 80 27.87 13.24 -24.26
CA SER A 80 28.22 14.27 -25.23
C SER A 80 27.91 15.68 -24.74
N ASP A 81 26.73 15.90 -24.15
CA ASP A 81 26.38 17.15 -23.47
C ASP A 81 26.21 16.93 -21.96
N PRO A 82 27.26 17.14 -21.14
CA PRO A 82 27.21 16.92 -19.70
C PRO A 82 26.37 17.95 -18.93
N ASP A 83 25.82 18.97 -19.59
CA ASP A 83 24.86 19.91 -19.00
C ASP A 83 23.40 19.55 -19.37
N ASN A 84 23.18 18.57 -20.25
CA ASN A 84 21.87 18.00 -20.54
C ASN A 84 21.51 16.90 -19.53
N LEU A 85 20.58 17.22 -18.63
CA LEU A 85 20.13 16.29 -17.58
C LEU A 85 19.54 14.99 -18.14
N ASN A 86 18.76 15.06 -19.23
CA ASN A 86 18.10 13.88 -19.78
C ASN A 86 19.13 12.92 -20.39
N GLU A 87 20.10 13.45 -21.12
CA GLU A 87 21.19 12.65 -21.67
C GLU A 87 22.01 11.98 -20.56
N CYS A 88 22.31 12.71 -19.48
CA CYS A 88 22.98 12.14 -18.31
C CYS A 88 22.17 10.96 -17.73
N LEU A 89 20.84 11.08 -17.63
CA LEU A 89 19.97 10.01 -17.14
C LEU A 89 19.94 8.80 -18.09
N ASP A 90 19.86 9.01 -19.40
CA ASP A 90 19.84 7.95 -20.41
C ASP A 90 21.15 7.14 -20.43
N VAL A 91 22.28 7.83 -20.26
CA VAL A 91 23.59 7.17 -20.14
C VAL A 91 23.68 6.34 -18.86
N ILE A 92 23.15 6.83 -17.74
CA ILE A 92 23.14 6.08 -16.48
C ILE A 92 22.17 4.88 -16.55
N GLU A 93 21.03 5.01 -17.25
CA GLU A 93 20.13 3.88 -17.53
C GLU A 93 20.84 2.81 -18.36
N SER A 94 21.56 3.22 -19.41
CA SER A 94 22.34 2.30 -20.25
C SER A 94 23.43 1.58 -19.46
N LEU A 95 24.10 2.30 -18.55
CA LEU A 95 25.06 1.73 -17.61
C LEU A 95 24.39 0.70 -16.69
N ASN A 96 23.20 1.01 -16.15
CA ASN A 96 22.49 0.08 -15.29
C ASN A 96 22.04 -1.19 -16.03
N ASN A 97 21.62 -1.08 -17.30
CA ASN A 97 21.32 -2.24 -18.13
C ASN A 97 22.55 -3.14 -18.32
N ASP A 98 23.72 -2.54 -18.56
CA ASP A 98 24.98 -3.29 -18.62
C ASP A 98 25.30 -3.99 -17.30
N ILE A 99 25.04 -3.35 -16.16
CA ILE A 99 25.19 -4.00 -14.85
C ILE A 99 24.28 -5.22 -14.73
N ARG A 100 23.01 -5.09 -15.11
CA ARG A 100 22.00 -6.16 -15.03
C ARG A 100 22.31 -7.36 -15.93
N GLU A 101 22.87 -7.09 -17.11
CA GLU A 101 23.22 -8.13 -18.07
C GLU A 101 24.47 -8.91 -17.65
N ASN A 102 25.42 -8.25 -16.98
CA ASN A 102 26.73 -8.84 -16.71
C ASN A 102 26.94 -9.29 -15.25
N PHE A 103 26.10 -8.84 -14.32
CA PHE A 103 26.29 -9.13 -12.89
C PHE A 103 24.99 -9.56 -12.21
N ASP A 104 25.06 -10.67 -11.47
CA ASP A 104 23.98 -11.10 -10.60
C ASP A 104 24.07 -10.42 -9.23
N SER A 105 23.05 -9.61 -8.93
CA SER A 105 22.81 -9.00 -7.62
C SER A 105 24.04 -8.29 -7.00
N PRO A 106 24.72 -7.37 -7.72
CA PRO A 106 25.90 -6.68 -7.20
C PRO A 106 25.54 -5.67 -6.10
N LYS A 107 26.52 -5.33 -5.25
CA LYS A 107 26.45 -4.14 -4.38
C LYS A 107 26.99 -2.95 -5.15
N ILE A 108 26.14 -1.97 -5.41
CA ILE A 108 26.49 -0.80 -6.24
C ILE A 108 26.71 0.42 -5.36
N ILE A 109 27.85 1.07 -5.52
CA ILE A 109 28.21 2.31 -4.85
C ILE A 109 28.25 3.41 -5.91
N ALA A 110 27.31 4.35 -5.85
CA ALA A 110 27.24 5.49 -6.74
C ALA A 110 27.90 6.70 -6.08
N ASN A 111 29.08 7.09 -6.56
CA ASN A 111 29.83 8.21 -6.03
C ASN A 111 29.80 9.39 -7.02
N TYR A 112 29.13 10.46 -6.60
CA TYR A 112 28.84 11.62 -7.45
C TYR A 112 29.83 12.78 -7.25
N THR A 113 30.98 12.54 -6.64
CA THR A 113 31.96 13.58 -6.25
C THR A 113 32.55 14.33 -7.44
N GLY A 114 32.79 13.63 -8.56
CA GLY A 114 33.30 14.23 -9.79
C GLY A 114 32.18 14.56 -10.79
N GLY A 115 32.57 15.05 -11.96
CA GLY A 115 31.64 15.43 -13.03
C GLY A 115 31.14 16.87 -12.92
N THR A 116 30.24 17.24 -13.85
CA THR A 116 29.50 18.50 -13.77
C THR A 116 28.44 18.40 -12.69
N LYS A 117 27.87 19.55 -12.27
CA LYS A 117 26.75 19.57 -11.33
C LYS A 117 25.57 18.75 -11.85
N THR A 118 25.31 18.83 -13.16
CA THR A 118 24.23 18.10 -13.82
C THR A 118 24.47 16.59 -13.76
N MET A 119 25.69 16.11 -14.03
CA MET A 119 26.03 14.69 -13.88
C MET A 119 25.82 14.18 -12.45
N SER A 120 26.25 14.96 -11.45
CA SER A 120 26.07 14.61 -10.03
C SER A 120 24.58 14.54 -9.65
N VAL A 121 23.77 15.48 -10.14
CA VAL A 121 22.31 15.49 -9.95
C VAL A 121 21.68 14.29 -10.64
N ALA A 122 22.07 13.97 -11.88
CA ALA A 122 21.56 12.84 -12.63
C ALA A 122 21.82 11.52 -11.90
N LEU A 123 23.06 11.26 -11.45
CA LEU A 123 23.40 10.05 -10.70
C LEU A 123 22.64 9.95 -9.38
N SER A 124 22.50 11.06 -8.66
CA SER A 124 21.74 11.11 -7.41
C SER A 124 20.24 10.82 -7.64
N LEU A 125 19.62 11.47 -8.63
CA LEU A 125 18.22 11.27 -8.99
C LEU A 125 17.97 9.84 -9.50
N TYR A 126 18.84 9.32 -10.36
CA TYR A 126 18.74 7.97 -10.89
C TYR A 126 18.78 6.96 -9.75
N THR A 127 19.78 7.08 -8.87
CA THR A 127 19.90 6.23 -7.68
C THR A 127 18.61 6.29 -6.85
N LEU A 128 18.01 7.47 -6.68
CA LEU A 128 16.78 7.68 -5.91
C LEU A 128 15.49 7.15 -6.55
N ILE A 129 15.39 7.11 -7.87
CA ILE A 129 14.12 6.82 -8.57
C ILE A 129 14.13 5.42 -9.18
N LYS A 130 15.29 5.00 -9.69
CA LYS A 130 15.46 3.83 -10.56
C LYS A 130 16.38 2.78 -9.97
N GLY A 131 17.26 3.15 -9.04
CA GLY A 131 18.06 2.18 -8.30
C GLY A 131 17.12 1.13 -7.71
N ASP A 132 17.25 -0.12 -8.14
CA ASP A 132 16.41 -1.20 -7.59
C ASP A 132 16.85 -1.41 -6.15
N TRP A 133 16.14 -0.74 -5.25
CA TRP A 133 16.39 -0.76 -3.82
C TRP A 133 16.33 -2.16 -3.23
N ILE A 134 15.66 -3.09 -3.90
CA ILE A 134 15.39 -4.44 -3.41
C ILE A 134 16.40 -5.42 -4.00
N LYS A 135 16.76 -5.29 -5.29
CA LYS A 135 17.66 -6.24 -5.97
C LYS A 135 19.13 -5.80 -6.07
N GLU A 136 19.40 -4.49 -6.24
CA GLU A 136 20.73 -4.01 -6.67
C GLU A 136 21.49 -3.21 -5.59
N ASN A 137 20.91 -3.11 -4.38
CA ASN A 137 21.49 -2.50 -3.18
C ASN A 137 22.36 -1.26 -3.45
N TRP A 138 21.83 -0.31 -4.22
CA TRP A 138 22.48 0.95 -4.53
C TRP A 138 22.70 1.77 -3.25
N SER A 139 23.91 2.28 -3.06
CA SER A 139 24.25 3.28 -2.05
C SER A 139 24.81 4.53 -2.70
N LEU A 140 24.37 5.70 -2.22
CA LEU A 140 24.85 6.99 -2.70
C LEU A 140 25.97 7.50 -1.78
N GLU A 141 27.07 7.94 -2.38
CA GLU A 141 28.26 8.40 -1.68
C GLU A 141 28.83 9.69 -2.30
N PHE A 142 29.55 10.44 -1.47
CA PHE A 142 30.41 11.52 -1.92
C PHE A 142 31.63 11.62 -1.01
N ASN A 143 32.73 12.14 -1.52
CA ASN A 143 33.91 12.33 -0.69
C ASN A 143 33.78 13.62 0.12
N ARG A 144 34.05 13.53 1.43
CA ARG A 144 34.13 14.66 2.36
C ARG A 144 35.58 14.89 2.74
N GLY A 145 36.04 16.12 2.66
CA GLY A 145 37.31 16.54 3.25
C GLY A 145 37.24 18.00 3.70
N PRO A 146 38.26 18.49 4.43
CA PRO A 146 38.29 19.86 4.92
C PRO A 146 38.21 20.86 3.75
N ARG A 147 37.21 21.76 3.79
CA ARG A 147 37.06 22.86 2.84
C ARG A 147 37.76 24.10 3.39
N THR A 148 38.93 24.43 2.84
CA THR A 148 39.61 25.70 3.15
C THR A 148 39.19 26.84 2.21
N ASP A 149 38.48 26.52 1.13
CA ASP A 149 37.90 27.48 0.18
C ASP A 149 36.59 26.94 -0.45
N LEU A 150 35.88 27.79 -1.20
CA LEU A 150 34.64 27.46 -1.92
C LEU A 150 34.87 26.65 -3.21
N ILE A 151 36.11 26.39 -3.59
CA ILE A 151 36.47 25.90 -4.93
C ILE A 151 36.52 24.38 -4.95
N LYS A 152 37.15 23.73 -3.96
CA LYS A 152 37.18 22.25 -3.87
C LYS A 152 37.64 21.68 -2.53
N ILE A 153 37.55 20.36 -2.40
CA ILE A 153 38.12 19.58 -1.30
C ILE A 153 39.62 19.34 -1.57
N LYS A 154 40.48 19.52 -0.56
CA LYS A 154 41.92 19.20 -0.62
C LYS A 154 42.19 17.74 -0.16
N ALA A 155 43.38 17.23 -0.48
CA ALA A 155 43.88 15.91 -0.08
C ALA A 155 43.56 15.55 1.38
N GLY A 156 43.20 14.29 1.62
CA GLY A 156 42.71 13.78 2.92
C GLY A 156 41.18 13.66 3.01
N ASP A 157 40.51 13.52 1.86
CA ASP A 157 39.07 13.27 1.79
C ASP A 157 38.73 11.79 2.00
N VAL A 158 37.51 11.54 2.48
CA VAL A 158 36.99 10.20 2.78
C VAL A 158 35.64 10.02 2.11
N PRO A 159 35.43 8.93 1.33
CA PRO A 159 34.11 8.56 0.82
C PRO A 159 33.11 8.43 1.97
N SER A 160 31.99 9.13 1.86
CA SER A 160 30.97 9.21 2.90
C SER A 160 29.61 8.85 2.33
N ALA A 161 28.98 7.82 2.91
CA ALA A 161 27.61 7.42 2.59
C ALA A 161 26.59 8.51 2.96
N ILE A 162 25.58 8.63 2.11
CA ILE A 162 24.45 9.52 2.33
C ILE A 162 23.25 8.71 2.74
N ASN A 163 22.71 9.02 3.92
CA ASN A 163 21.45 8.44 4.32
C ASN A 163 20.28 9.17 3.65
N ILE A 164 19.94 8.73 2.45
CA ILE A 164 18.76 9.19 1.72
C ILE A 164 17.44 8.67 2.32
N TRP A 165 17.52 7.60 3.12
CA TRP A 165 16.35 6.88 3.58
C TRP A 165 15.53 7.65 4.60
N ASP A 166 16.17 8.46 5.45
CA ASP A 166 15.45 9.34 6.38
C ASP A 166 14.56 10.35 5.62
N THR A 167 15.03 10.87 4.48
CA THR A 167 14.26 11.77 3.63
C THR A 167 13.13 11.03 2.91
N ILE A 168 13.43 9.88 2.28
CA ILE A 168 12.44 9.05 1.58
C ILE A 168 11.32 8.63 2.55
N ALA A 169 11.68 8.21 3.75
CA ALA A 169 10.75 7.76 4.78
C ALA A 169 9.86 8.88 5.34
N LYS A 170 10.26 10.16 5.17
CA LYS A 170 9.43 11.34 5.48
C LYS A 170 8.47 11.68 4.33
N ILE A 171 8.91 11.57 3.07
CA ILE A 171 8.13 11.98 1.89
C ILE A 171 7.10 10.93 1.45
N LEU A 172 7.47 9.64 1.43
CA LEU A 172 6.59 8.58 0.90
C LEU A 172 5.25 8.47 1.65
N PRO A 173 5.20 8.59 3.00
CA PRO A 173 3.92 8.58 3.71
C PRO A 173 2.97 9.71 3.30
N GLU A 174 3.49 10.90 2.97
CA GLU A 174 2.68 12.05 2.59
C GLU A 174 2.06 11.91 1.19
N LYS A 175 2.76 11.22 0.27
CA LYS A 175 2.33 11.05 -1.12
C LYS A 175 1.64 9.71 -1.36
N MET A 176 2.36 8.59 -1.28
CA MET A 176 1.87 7.26 -1.72
C MET A 176 1.03 6.57 -0.65
N ILE A 177 1.64 6.30 0.52
CA ILE A 177 1.06 6.50 1.86
C ILE A 177 -0.43 6.86 1.90
N LYS A 178 -0.62 8.17 1.95
CA LYS A 178 -1.89 8.86 1.99
C LYS A 178 -2.88 8.37 0.93
N THR A 179 -2.47 8.27 -0.34
CA THR A 179 -3.36 7.82 -1.42
C THR A 179 -3.88 6.40 -1.19
N PHE A 180 -3.02 5.47 -0.75
CA PHE A 180 -3.48 4.12 -0.43
C PHE A 180 -4.49 4.13 0.72
N LEU A 181 -4.24 4.90 1.77
CA LEU A 181 -5.14 4.98 2.92
C LEU A 181 -6.50 5.60 2.55
N GLU A 182 -6.51 6.70 1.79
CA GLU A 182 -7.73 7.38 1.32
C GLU A 182 -8.60 6.47 0.46
N ASN A 183 -7.99 5.54 -0.28
CA ASN A 183 -8.68 4.57 -1.13
C ASN A 183 -8.81 3.19 -0.47
N HIS A 184 -8.54 3.07 0.83
CA HIS A 184 -8.65 1.84 1.61
C HIS A 184 -7.77 0.65 1.12
N TYR A 185 -6.66 0.95 0.44
CA TYR A 185 -5.62 -0.01 0.02
C TYR A 185 -4.62 -0.28 1.16
N TYR A 186 -5.13 -0.84 2.27
CA TYR A 186 -4.33 -1.07 3.47
C TYR A 186 -3.26 -2.17 3.28
N ALA A 187 -3.53 -3.16 2.43
CA ALA A 187 -2.57 -4.22 2.12
C ALA A 187 -1.31 -3.66 1.44
N GLU A 188 -1.54 -2.83 0.42
CA GLU A 188 -0.52 -2.17 -0.40
C GLU A 188 0.30 -1.19 0.45
N ALA A 189 -0.38 -0.42 1.31
CA ALA A 189 0.29 0.44 2.27
C ALA A 189 1.19 -0.35 3.24
N ALA A 190 0.74 -1.50 3.74
CA ALA A 190 1.51 -2.32 4.66
C ALA A 190 2.77 -2.92 4.01
N GLU A 191 2.68 -3.40 2.76
CA GLU A 191 3.85 -3.95 2.06
C GLU A 191 4.88 -2.86 1.74
N LEU A 192 4.46 -1.68 1.26
CA LEU A 192 5.40 -0.57 1.02
C LEU A 192 6.07 -0.11 2.32
N LEU A 193 5.33 -0.02 3.43
CA LEU A 193 5.92 0.35 4.73
C LEU A 193 6.93 -0.68 5.23
N LYS A 194 6.63 -1.98 5.06
CA LYS A 194 7.53 -3.08 5.43
C LYS A 194 8.85 -3.01 4.66
N GLU A 195 8.82 -2.61 3.39
CA GLU A 195 10.03 -2.38 2.60
C GLU A 195 10.85 -1.21 3.14
N ILE A 196 10.21 -0.07 3.42
CA ILE A 196 10.87 1.14 3.92
C ILE A 196 11.51 0.89 5.30
N ILE A 197 10.81 0.20 6.21
CA ILE A 197 11.31 -0.06 7.57
C ILE A 197 12.60 -0.90 7.55
N ARG A 198 12.83 -1.72 6.53
CA ARG A 198 14.07 -2.51 6.40
C ARG A 198 15.29 -1.67 6.02
N LYS A 199 15.09 -0.42 5.61
CA LYS A 199 16.16 0.50 5.22
C LYS A 199 16.79 1.18 6.44
N PRO A 200 18.00 1.75 6.33
CA PRO A 200 18.67 2.42 7.45
C PRO A 200 18.01 3.77 7.78
N ILE A 201 16.81 3.73 8.35
CA ILE A 201 16.06 4.88 8.86
C ILE A 201 16.21 4.98 10.38
N ALA A 202 16.42 6.19 10.90
CA ALA A 202 16.55 6.44 12.34
C ALA A 202 15.26 7.06 12.91
N ASP A 203 14.95 8.29 12.52
CA ASP A 203 13.97 9.15 13.22
C ASP A 203 12.51 8.63 13.19
N VAL A 204 12.12 7.97 12.09
CA VAL A 204 10.70 7.67 11.81
C VAL A 204 10.35 6.18 11.91
N ARG A 205 11.33 5.33 12.25
CA ARG A 205 11.18 3.86 12.22
C ARG A 205 9.99 3.36 13.04
N ILE A 206 9.87 3.82 14.30
CA ILE A 206 8.80 3.40 15.21
C ILE A 206 7.43 3.84 14.67
N LYS A 207 7.33 5.09 14.21
CA LYS A 207 6.11 5.64 13.61
C LYS A 207 5.66 4.83 12.39
N LEU A 208 6.58 4.52 11.47
CA LEU A 208 6.27 3.71 10.29
C LEU A 208 5.91 2.27 10.63
N HIS A 209 6.57 1.69 11.64
CA HIS A 209 6.24 0.36 12.13
C HIS A 209 4.82 0.29 12.69
N ASN A 210 4.43 1.26 13.53
CA ASN A 210 3.07 1.37 14.04
C ASN A 210 2.03 1.54 12.92
N LEU A 211 2.32 2.40 11.93
CA LEU A 211 1.46 2.57 10.76
C LEU A 211 1.32 1.26 9.96
N MET A 212 2.41 0.52 9.76
CA MET A 212 2.41 -0.78 9.09
C MET A 212 1.52 -1.79 9.84
N LEU A 213 1.67 -1.89 11.17
CA LEU A 213 0.84 -2.78 11.99
C LEU A 213 -0.64 -2.38 11.92
N ALA A 214 -0.95 -1.08 11.95
CA ALA A 214 -2.31 -0.59 11.81
C ALA A 214 -2.90 -0.96 10.44
N CYS A 215 -2.16 -0.74 9.36
CA CYS A 215 -2.57 -1.13 8.00
C CYS A 215 -2.87 -2.63 7.91
N LYS A 216 -1.99 -3.49 8.45
CA LYS A 216 -2.24 -4.94 8.50
C LYS A 216 -3.52 -5.29 9.25
N GLY A 217 -3.78 -4.61 10.37
CA GLY A 217 -4.99 -4.85 11.15
C GLY A 217 -6.27 -4.42 10.43
N PHE A 218 -6.24 -3.29 9.72
CA PHE A 218 -7.36 -2.86 8.88
C PHE A 218 -7.55 -3.75 7.64
N GLU A 219 -6.49 -4.29 7.04
CA GLU A 219 -6.60 -5.27 5.94
C GLU A 219 -7.31 -6.55 6.40
N LEU A 220 -6.93 -7.11 7.55
CA LEU A 220 -7.59 -8.29 8.13
C LEU A 220 -9.07 -8.01 8.41
N TRP A 221 -9.37 -6.83 8.96
CA TRP A 221 -10.76 -6.43 9.22
C TRP A 221 -11.53 -6.29 7.91
N ASP A 222 -10.93 -5.73 6.87
CA ASP A 222 -11.57 -5.54 5.58
C ASP A 222 -12.00 -6.85 4.89
N ARG A 223 -11.38 -7.97 5.30
CA ARG A 223 -11.69 -9.35 4.89
C ARG A 223 -12.57 -10.10 5.88
N PHE A 224 -13.11 -9.39 6.88
CA PHE A 224 -13.93 -9.91 7.97
C PHE A 224 -13.20 -10.89 8.91
N ASP A 225 -11.86 -10.94 8.91
CA ASP A 225 -11.10 -11.61 9.97
C ASP A 225 -11.01 -10.68 11.19
N HIS A 226 -12.15 -10.56 11.90
CA HIS A 226 -12.27 -9.66 13.05
C HIS A 226 -11.33 -10.06 14.21
N GLU A 227 -11.02 -11.35 14.38
CA GLU A 227 -10.14 -11.81 15.44
C GLU A 227 -8.66 -11.55 15.10
N GLY A 228 -8.24 -11.82 13.87
CA GLY A 228 -6.92 -11.45 13.37
C GLY A 228 -6.70 -9.94 13.44
N ALA A 229 -7.68 -9.15 12.97
CA ALA A 229 -7.66 -7.70 13.04
C ALA A 229 -7.50 -7.19 14.47
N TYR A 230 -8.23 -7.77 15.43
CA TYR A 230 -8.18 -7.34 16.82
C TYR A 230 -6.78 -7.56 17.42
N ARG A 231 -6.21 -8.76 17.20
CA ARG A 231 -4.85 -9.07 17.66
C ARG A 231 -3.84 -8.11 17.05
N GLN A 232 -3.96 -7.82 15.75
CA GLN A 232 -3.01 -6.98 15.02
C GLN A 232 -3.11 -5.49 15.40
N LEU A 233 -4.33 -4.94 15.50
CA LEU A 233 -4.55 -3.53 15.88
C LEU A 233 -4.23 -3.26 17.35
N ARG A 234 -4.34 -4.28 18.22
CA ARG A 234 -3.97 -4.14 19.63
C ARG A 234 -2.48 -3.78 19.80
N GLU A 235 -1.62 -4.34 18.97
CA GLU A 235 -0.16 -4.11 19.03
C GLU A 235 0.27 -2.81 18.32
N ALA A 236 -0.62 -2.15 17.56
CA ALA A 236 -0.32 -0.93 16.83
C ALA A 236 -0.72 0.32 17.64
N GLU A 237 0.11 1.37 17.65
CA GLU A 237 -0.29 2.69 18.16
C GLU A 237 -0.72 3.62 17.01
N PHE A 238 -1.95 4.14 17.07
CA PHE A 238 -2.51 5.00 16.02
C PHE A 238 -3.64 5.91 16.53
N TYR A 239 -3.93 6.95 15.74
CA TYR A 239 -4.99 7.92 16.04
C TYR A 239 -6.36 7.24 16.20
N ASP A 240 -7.13 7.62 17.23
CA ASP A 240 -8.45 7.05 17.56
C ASP A 240 -8.49 5.54 17.85
N LYS A 241 -7.35 4.88 18.14
CA LYS A 241 -7.26 3.43 18.43
C LYS A 241 -8.38 2.90 19.32
N ARG A 242 -8.68 3.57 20.44
CA ARG A 242 -9.73 3.15 21.39
C ARG A 242 -11.09 2.95 20.71
N LYS A 243 -11.48 3.85 19.81
CA LYS A 243 -12.77 3.80 19.12
C LYS A 243 -12.87 2.56 18.22
N TYR A 244 -11.82 2.29 17.44
CA TYR A 244 -11.75 1.12 16.55
C TYR A 244 -11.69 -0.18 17.33
N MET A 245 -10.88 -0.23 18.40
CA MET A 245 -10.79 -1.41 19.26
C MET A 245 -12.12 -1.73 19.95
N ASN A 246 -12.88 -0.73 20.39
CA ASN A 246 -14.20 -0.94 20.99
C ASN A 246 -15.20 -1.52 19.99
N PHE A 247 -15.24 -0.99 18.77
CA PHE A 247 -16.13 -1.51 17.73
C PHE A 247 -15.76 -2.93 17.33
N LEU A 248 -14.48 -3.20 17.11
CA LEU A 248 -13.98 -4.52 16.73
C LEU A 248 -14.16 -5.56 17.85
N ALA A 249 -14.04 -5.15 19.12
CA ALA A 249 -14.35 -6.00 20.27
C ALA A 249 -15.81 -6.47 20.29
N ILE A 250 -16.75 -5.71 19.72
CA ILE A 250 -18.15 -6.11 19.57
C ILE A 250 -18.27 -7.13 18.43
N LEU A 251 -17.69 -6.84 17.26
CA LEU A 251 -17.80 -7.69 16.08
C LEU A 251 -17.23 -9.11 16.30
N ARG A 252 -16.11 -9.21 17.03
CA ARG A 252 -15.41 -10.48 17.24
C ARG A 252 -16.05 -11.41 18.27
N GLN A 253 -17.06 -10.96 19.01
CA GLN A 253 -17.69 -11.79 20.04
C GLN A 253 -18.27 -13.07 19.41
N LYS A 254 -17.65 -14.20 19.73
CA LYS A 254 -18.15 -15.55 19.42
C LYS A 254 -19.03 -15.93 20.61
N GLY A 255 -20.35 -15.80 20.45
CA GLY A 255 -21.27 -16.04 21.55
C GLY A 255 -21.39 -17.52 21.86
N ASP A 256 -21.22 -17.88 23.13
CA ASP A 256 -21.93 -18.99 23.74
C ASP A 256 -23.27 -18.43 24.27
N GLU A 257 -24.40 -19.12 24.06
CA GLU A 257 -25.75 -18.58 24.34
C GLU A 257 -25.99 -18.20 25.81
N LYS A 258 -25.11 -18.66 26.70
CA LYS A 258 -25.22 -18.52 28.16
C LYS A 258 -24.84 -17.12 28.69
N GLU A 259 -24.06 -16.33 27.96
CA GLU A 259 -23.64 -14.99 28.39
C GLU A 259 -24.32 -13.90 27.56
N GLY A 260 -25.46 -13.39 28.04
CA GLY A 260 -26.08 -12.14 27.55
C GLY A 260 -27.39 -12.28 26.74
N GLY A 261 -27.80 -13.50 26.38
CA GLY A 261 -29.12 -13.80 25.79
C GLY A 261 -29.31 -13.38 24.32
N LYS A 262 -30.42 -13.84 23.71
CA LYS A 262 -30.73 -13.66 22.27
C LYS A 262 -30.76 -12.18 21.84
N ALA A 263 -31.24 -11.28 22.71
CA ALA A 263 -31.32 -9.85 22.41
C ALA A 263 -29.95 -9.17 22.27
N LEU A 264 -28.99 -9.49 23.16
CA LEU A 264 -27.61 -8.99 23.01
C LEU A 264 -26.98 -9.55 21.74
N ARG A 265 -27.22 -10.84 21.46
CA ARG A 265 -26.65 -11.51 20.29
C ARG A 265 -27.17 -10.93 18.98
N MET A 266 -28.47 -10.65 18.91
CA MET A 266 -29.10 -9.94 17.79
C MET A 266 -28.42 -8.59 17.55
N ARG A 267 -28.17 -7.80 18.60
CA ARG A 267 -27.46 -6.51 18.49
C ARG A 267 -26.05 -6.66 17.92
N ILE A 268 -25.28 -7.65 18.38
CA ILE A 268 -23.92 -7.90 17.88
C ILE A 268 -23.96 -8.25 16.39
N GLU A 269 -24.86 -9.13 15.97
CA GLU A 269 -24.96 -9.54 14.57
C GLU A 269 -25.43 -8.40 13.66
N TYR A 270 -26.32 -7.52 14.14
CA TYR A 270 -26.66 -6.30 13.39
C TYR A 270 -25.48 -5.34 13.21
N ASN A 271 -24.53 -5.29 14.14
CA ASN A 271 -23.31 -4.51 13.93
C ASN A 271 -22.43 -5.07 12.80
N LYS A 272 -22.53 -6.37 12.50
CA LYS A 272 -21.87 -6.96 11.32
C LYS A 272 -22.55 -6.52 10.02
N VAL A 273 -23.87 -6.30 10.01
CA VAL A 273 -24.56 -5.70 8.87
C VAL A 273 -24.00 -4.30 8.60
N ILE A 274 -23.83 -3.49 9.64
CA ILE A 274 -23.21 -2.15 9.53
C ILE A 274 -21.78 -2.25 8.97
N ASP A 275 -20.99 -3.20 9.45
CA ASP A 275 -19.62 -3.44 8.95
C ASP A 275 -19.60 -3.79 7.45
N ILE A 276 -20.53 -4.63 6.99
CA ILE A 276 -20.68 -4.99 5.57
C ILE A 276 -21.08 -3.76 4.72
N LEU A 277 -21.99 -2.92 5.21
CA LEU A 277 -22.36 -1.68 4.52
C LEU A 277 -21.16 -0.75 4.35
N LEU A 278 -20.39 -0.55 5.43
CA LEU A 278 -19.17 0.26 5.39
C LEU A 278 -18.12 -0.36 4.46
N ASN A 279 -18.00 -1.68 4.44
CA ASN A 279 -17.10 -2.41 3.53
C ASN A 279 -17.54 -2.27 2.05
N SER A 280 -18.84 -2.25 1.77
CA SER A 280 -19.38 -1.95 0.44
C SER A 280 -18.95 -0.56 -0.04
N GLU A 281 -19.03 0.44 0.84
CA GLU A 281 -18.57 1.80 0.52
C GLU A 281 -17.07 1.85 0.20
N ARG A 282 -16.24 1.09 0.94
CA ARG A 282 -14.81 1.01 0.64
C ARG A 282 -14.53 0.45 -0.75
N ARG A 283 -15.30 -0.56 -1.18
CA ARG A 283 -15.22 -1.09 -2.56
C ARG A 283 -15.65 -0.06 -3.60
N ALA A 284 -16.62 0.79 -3.27
CA ALA A 284 -17.13 1.81 -4.20
C ALA A 284 -16.12 2.95 -4.38
N VAL A 285 -15.42 3.35 -3.32
CA VAL A 285 -14.27 4.28 -3.40
C VAL A 285 -13.21 3.76 -4.37
N GLN A 286 -13.01 2.44 -4.40
CA GLN A 286 -12.09 1.75 -5.32
C GLN A 286 -12.67 1.52 -6.72
N LYS A 287 -13.88 2.02 -7.02
CA LYS A 287 -14.61 1.81 -8.27
C LYS A 287 -14.92 0.33 -8.59
N ARG A 288 -14.95 -0.52 -7.56
CA ARG A 288 -15.32 -1.95 -7.68
C ARG A 288 -16.81 -2.11 -7.38
N TYR A 289 -17.65 -1.68 -8.32
CA TYR A 289 -19.09 -1.55 -8.07
C TYR A 289 -19.81 -2.90 -7.97
N ASP A 290 -19.42 -3.91 -8.75
CA ASP A 290 -19.95 -5.27 -8.63
C ASP A 290 -19.70 -5.84 -7.21
N ASP A 291 -18.46 -5.68 -6.72
CA ASP A 291 -18.06 -6.03 -5.36
C ASP A 291 -18.89 -5.29 -4.29
N SER A 292 -19.14 -3.99 -4.49
CA SER A 292 -19.97 -3.18 -3.60
C SER A 292 -21.41 -3.67 -3.55
N VAL A 293 -22.02 -3.90 -4.71
CA VAL A 293 -23.41 -4.36 -4.83
C VAL A 293 -23.59 -5.75 -4.22
N ALA A 294 -22.64 -6.67 -4.42
CA ALA A 294 -22.67 -7.98 -3.77
C ALA A 294 -22.71 -7.88 -2.24
N ARG A 295 -21.97 -6.92 -1.65
CA ARG A 295 -21.97 -6.67 -0.20
C ARG A 295 -23.28 -6.05 0.28
N LEU A 296 -23.87 -5.13 -0.49
CA LEU A 296 -25.20 -4.58 -0.17
C LEU A 296 -26.27 -5.69 -0.15
N TYR A 297 -26.22 -6.60 -1.13
CA TYR A 297 -27.10 -7.76 -1.15
C TYR A 297 -26.89 -8.65 0.08
N ARG A 298 -25.64 -8.94 0.44
CA ARG A 298 -25.34 -9.75 1.63
C ARG A 298 -25.83 -9.08 2.92
N ALA A 299 -25.69 -7.76 3.05
CA ALA A 299 -26.21 -7.00 4.18
C ALA A 299 -27.73 -7.09 4.29
N LEU A 300 -28.43 -6.98 3.15
CA LEU A 300 -29.88 -7.11 3.07
C LEU A 300 -30.34 -8.52 3.46
N GLU A 301 -29.71 -9.56 2.91
CA GLU A 301 -30.04 -10.95 3.26
C GLU A 301 -29.76 -11.25 4.74
N LEU A 302 -28.58 -10.86 5.24
CA LEU A 302 -28.18 -11.08 6.63
C LEU A 302 -29.14 -10.40 7.61
N THR A 303 -29.72 -9.26 7.24
CA THR A 303 -30.73 -8.55 8.06
C THR A 303 -31.95 -9.43 8.34
N ALA A 304 -32.53 -10.08 7.33
CA ALA A 304 -33.65 -11.01 7.53
C ALA A 304 -33.23 -12.25 8.33
N GLN A 305 -32.06 -12.81 8.02
CA GLN A 305 -31.52 -13.99 8.71
C GLN A 305 -31.33 -13.74 10.21
N ILE A 306 -30.83 -12.57 10.60
CA ILE A 306 -30.65 -12.20 12.00
C ILE A 306 -32.00 -12.13 12.72
N THR A 307 -33.01 -11.49 12.11
CA THR A 307 -34.34 -11.39 12.73
C THR A 307 -34.98 -12.76 12.91
N LEU A 308 -35.01 -13.59 11.87
CA LEU A 308 -35.56 -14.95 11.95
C LEU A 308 -34.84 -15.78 13.01
N LYS A 309 -33.51 -15.77 13.02
CA LYS A 309 -32.72 -16.57 13.96
C LYS A 309 -32.92 -16.15 15.41
N TYR A 310 -32.78 -14.87 15.72
CA TYR A 310 -32.73 -14.44 17.14
C TYR A 310 -34.08 -14.08 17.74
N LYS A 311 -35.07 -13.71 16.92
CA LYS A 311 -36.43 -13.41 17.40
C LYS A 311 -37.35 -14.64 17.34
N TYR A 312 -37.18 -15.49 16.31
CA TYR A 312 -38.09 -16.61 16.04
C TYR A 312 -37.42 -18.00 16.10
N ASP A 313 -36.10 -18.06 16.32
CA ASP A 313 -35.35 -19.33 16.39
C ASP A 313 -35.41 -20.15 15.09
N ILE A 314 -35.50 -19.45 13.95
CA ILE A 314 -35.59 -20.03 12.60
C ILE A 314 -34.24 -19.86 11.89
N ASP A 315 -33.64 -20.97 11.46
CA ASP A 315 -32.48 -20.99 10.59
C ASP A 315 -32.92 -21.04 9.13
N THR A 316 -32.50 -20.06 8.32
CA THR A 316 -32.87 -19.99 6.90
C THR A 316 -32.21 -21.07 6.04
N SER A 317 -31.18 -21.75 6.56
CA SER A 317 -30.51 -22.87 5.89
C SER A 317 -31.14 -24.24 6.19
N ASP A 318 -32.02 -24.30 7.20
CA ASP A 318 -32.76 -25.50 7.59
C ASP A 318 -34.00 -25.09 8.41
N VAL A 319 -35.06 -24.67 7.72
CA VAL A 319 -36.27 -24.12 8.37
C VAL A 319 -37.08 -25.22 9.05
N ASP A 320 -37.25 -25.10 10.36
CA ASP A 320 -38.12 -25.97 11.16
C ASP A 320 -39.59 -25.58 10.98
N LEU A 321 -40.36 -26.45 10.30
CA LEU A 321 -41.80 -26.27 10.05
C LEU A 321 -42.66 -26.20 11.32
N SER A 322 -42.16 -26.62 12.49
CA SER A 322 -42.88 -26.45 13.75
C SER A 322 -42.92 -25.00 14.23
N LYS A 323 -41.94 -24.19 13.81
CA LYS A 323 -41.76 -22.78 14.22
C LYS A 323 -42.40 -21.77 13.27
N VAL A 324 -42.95 -22.21 12.14
CA VAL A 324 -43.53 -21.33 11.11
C VAL A 324 -45.07 -21.27 11.19
N PRO A 325 -45.69 -20.16 10.76
CA PRO A 325 -47.14 -20.03 10.70
C PRO A 325 -47.78 -21.09 9.79
N HIS A 326 -49.02 -21.51 10.11
CA HIS A 326 -49.74 -22.51 9.32
C HIS A 326 -49.90 -22.10 7.85
N SER A 327 -50.08 -20.80 7.57
CA SER A 327 -50.18 -20.24 6.21
C SER A 327 -48.95 -20.56 5.34
N SER A 328 -47.76 -20.61 5.94
CA SER A 328 -46.50 -20.80 5.23
C SER A 328 -46.05 -22.27 5.13
N LYS A 329 -46.62 -23.17 5.93
CA LYS A 329 -46.13 -24.57 6.06
C LYS A 329 -46.12 -25.32 4.74
N LYS A 330 -47.23 -25.28 4.00
CA LYS A 330 -47.39 -26.04 2.75
C LYS A 330 -46.36 -25.61 1.68
N GLU A 331 -46.14 -24.31 1.54
CA GLU A 331 -45.19 -23.76 0.58
C GLU A 331 -43.75 -24.09 0.98
N LEU A 332 -43.40 -23.92 2.26
CA LEU A 332 -42.06 -24.24 2.76
C LEU A 332 -41.74 -25.73 2.66
N GLU A 333 -42.74 -26.59 2.91
CA GLU A 333 -42.58 -28.03 2.76
C GLU A 333 -42.27 -28.44 1.31
N SER A 334 -42.83 -27.76 0.30
CA SER A 334 -42.50 -28.04 -1.10
C SER A 334 -41.13 -27.51 -1.53
N MET A 335 -40.39 -26.82 -0.66
CA MET A 335 -39.03 -26.34 -0.89
C MET A 335 -37.94 -27.26 -0.32
N LYS A 336 -38.30 -28.46 0.17
CA LYS A 336 -37.32 -29.46 0.64
C LYS A 336 -36.35 -29.80 -0.50
N ASP A 337 -35.05 -29.72 -0.21
CA ASP A 337 -34.00 -30.18 -1.11
C ASP A 337 -33.77 -31.70 -1.00
N ASN A 338 -32.77 -32.21 -1.72
CA ASN A 338 -32.44 -33.63 -1.74
C ASN A 338 -31.98 -34.17 -0.37
N ASP A 339 -31.55 -33.29 0.54
CA ASP A 339 -31.15 -33.64 1.91
C ASP A 339 -32.31 -33.49 2.91
N ASN A 340 -33.54 -33.30 2.43
CA ASN A 340 -34.74 -32.98 3.20
C ASN A 340 -34.65 -31.66 4.00
N LYS A 341 -33.75 -30.74 3.61
CA LYS A 341 -33.62 -29.43 4.26
C LYS A 341 -34.44 -28.38 3.54
N ILE A 342 -34.99 -27.43 4.30
CA ILE A 342 -35.72 -26.29 3.73
C ILE A 342 -34.81 -25.07 3.78
N LYS A 343 -34.23 -24.72 2.63
CA LYS A 343 -33.36 -23.54 2.45
C LYS A 343 -34.15 -22.42 1.81
N ILE A 344 -34.22 -21.26 2.47
CA ILE A 344 -34.91 -20.09 1.95
C ILE A 344 -33.92 -18.95 1.67
N GLY A 345 -34.05 -18.33 0.50
CA GLY A 345 -33.29 -17.14 0.11
C GLY A 345 -33.93 -15.84 0.61
N LEU A 346 -33.27 -14.71 0.31
CA LEU A 346 -33.64 -13.36 0.73
C LEU A 346 -35.15 -13.06 0.66
N LYS A 347 -35.76 -13.26 -0.52
CA LYS A 347 -37.18 -12.93 -0.74
C LYS A 347 -38.09 -13.69 0.22
N ARG A 348 -37.94 -15.01 0.26
CA ARG A 348 -38.78 -15.88 1.10
C ARG A 348 -38.52 -15.67 2.59
N ALA A 349 -37.29 -15.31 2.98
CA ALA A 349 -36.97 -14.95 4.37
C ALA A 349 -37.76 -13.72 4.85
N TYR A 350 -37.87 -12.67 4.03
CA TYR A 350 -38.69 -11.50 4.37
C TYR A 350 -40.20 -11.78 4.31
N GLU A 351 -40.67 -12.57 3.33
CA GLU A 351 -42.08 -12.97 3.27
C GLU A 351 -42.47 -13.81 4.51
N LEU A 352 -41.59 -14.70 4.97
CA LEU A 352 -41.82 -15.45 6.22
C LEU A 352 -41.86 -14.54 7.45
N LEU A 353 -41.03 -13.48 7.50
CA LEU A 353 -41.13 -12.47 8.56
C LEU A 353 -42.49 -11.77 8.54
N ALA A 354 -43.01 -11.44 7.35
CA ALA A 354 -44.34 -10.83 7.22
C ALA A 354 -45.46 -11.81 7.63
N ASP A 355 -45.35 -13.09 7.27
CA ASP A 355 -46.28 -14.15 7.69
C ASP A 355 -46.28 -14.33 9.23
N LEU A 356 -45.14 -14.09 9.88
CA LEU A 356 -44.96 -14.06 11.34
C LEU A 356 -45.44 -12.75 11.99
N ASN A 357 -46.03 -11.85 11.19
CA ASN A 357 -46.46 -10.50 11.58
C ASN A 357 -45.31 -9.65 12.16
N ASP A 358 -44.09 -9.85 11.68
CA ASP A 358 -42.92 -9.08 12.08
C ASP A 358 -42.85 -7.75 11.31
N GLU A 359 -42.56 -6.66 12.03
CA GLU A 359 -42.44 -5.33 11.44
C GLU A 359 -41.38 -5.25 10.33
N VAL A 360 -40.24 -5.95 10.47
CA VAL A 360 -39.20 -5.98 9.43
C VAL A 360 -39.70 -6.66 8.16
N GLY A 361 -40.55 -7.68 8.29
CA GLY A 361 -41.24 -8.31 7.17
C GLY A 361 -42.21 -7.35 6.48
N HIS A 362 -43.04 -6.65 7.25
CA HIS A 362 -43.98 -5.66 6.72
C HIS A 362 -43.28 -4.50 6.00
N MET A 363 -42.22 -3.96 6.59
CA MET A 363 -41.39 -2.92 5.96
C MET A 363 -40.81 -3.38 4.62
N TYR A 364 -40.41 -4.65 4.51
CA TYR A 364 -39.94 -5.20 3.23
C TYR A 364 -41.08 -5.32 2.23
N VAL A 365 -42.25 -5.84 2.63
CA VAL A 365 -43.42 -5.98 1.75
C VAL A 365 -43.83 -4.64 1.15
N GLU A 366 -43.84 -3.57 1.95
CA GLU A 366 -44.14 -2.20 1.49
C GLU A 366 -43.16 -1.69 0.41
N ARG A 367 -41.91 -2.16 0.42
CA ARG A 367 -40.83 -1.71 -0.50
C ARG A 367 -40.39 -2.78 -1.48
N ARG A 368 -41.09 -3.90 -1.51
CA ARG A 368 -40.67 -5.13 -2.20
C ARG A 368 -40.28 -4.88 -3.64
N GLU A 369 -41.15 -4.20 -4.41
CA GLU A 369 -40.89 -3.93 -5.83
C GLU A 369 -39.63 -3.11 -6.03
N LYS A 370 -39.42 -2.05 -5.24
CA LYS A 370 -38.20 -1.22 -5.31
C LYS A 370 -36.94 -2.04 -4.98
N ILE A 371 -37.00 -2.85 -3.93
CA ILE A 371 -35.88 -3.70 -3.51
C ILE A 371 -35.59 -4.77 -4.56
N LEU A 372 -36.61 -5.43 -5.12
CA LEU A 372 -36.43 -6.44 -6.17
C LEU A 372 -35.83 -5.84 -7.44
N ASN A 373 -36.25 -4.64 -7.84
CA ASN A 373 -35.66 -3.92 -8.97
C ASN A 373 -34.17 -3.59 -8.72
N ALA A 374 -33.81 -3.19 -7.50
CA ALA A 374 -32.41 -2.97 -7.13
C ALA A 374 -31.58 -4.28 -7.16
N ILE A 375 -32.16 -5.39 -6.68
CA ILE A 375 -31.53 -6.72 -6.72
C ILE A 375 -31.36 -7.23 -8.15
N GLN A 376 -32.29 -6.90 -9.05
CA GLN A 376 -32.23 -7.35 -10.44
C GLN A 376 -30.94 -6.87 -11.12
N LYS A 377 -30.47 -5.65 -10.82
CA LYS A 377 -29.18 -5.14 -11.32
C LYS A 377 -28.02 -6.05 -10.91
N ARG A 378 -27.99 -6.51 -9.65
CA ARG A 378 -27.01 -7.50 -9.18
C ARG A 378 -27.12 -8.81 -9.97
N ASN A 379 -28.32 -9.32 -10.20
CA ASN A 379 -28.50 -10.63 -10.84
C ASN A 379 -28.00 -10.64 -12.29
N LEU A 380 -28.12 -9.50 -12.99
CA LEU A 380 -27.62 -9.32 -14.35
C LEU A 380 -26.10 -9.08 -14.40
N SER A 381 -25.44 -8.94 -13.24
CA SER A 381 -24.03 -8.64 -13.18
C SER A 381 -23.12 -9.86 -13.35
N ILE A 382 -21.91 -9.62 -13.86
CA ILE A 382 -20.87 -10.63 -14.10
C ILE A 382 -20.43 -11.39 -12.85
N LEU A 383 -20.49 -10.77 -11.66
CA LEU A 383 -20.17 -11.44 -10.38
C LEU A 383 -21.38 -12.17 -9.76
N ALA A 384 -22.48 -12.31 -10.51
CA ALA A 384 -23.68 -13.04 -10.12
C ALA A 384 -24.06 -14.08 -11.18
N HIS A 385 -25.13 -13.82 -11.94
CA HIS A 385 -25.68 -14.77 -12.91
C HIS A 385 -25.74 -14.20 -14.34
N GLY A 386 -25.33 -12.95 -14.55
CA GLY A 386 -25.33 -12.30 -15.85
C GLY A 386 -23.93 -12.01 -16.37
N ASN A 387 -23.82 -11.06 -17.28
CA ASN A 387 -22.58 -10.72 -18.00
C ASN A 387 -22.29 -9.21 -18.10
N THR A 388 -23.09 -8.36 -17.43
CA THR A 388 -22.96 -6.90 -17.50
C THR A 388 -22.21 -6.36 -16.29
N PRO A 389 -21.18 -5.50 -16.42
CA PRO A 389 -20.57 -4.86 -15.26
C PRO A 389 -21.53 -3.85 -14.61
N ILE A 390 -21.42 -3.63 -13.30
CA ILE A 390 -22.19 -2.59 -12.60
C ILE A 390 -21.54 -1.22 -12.81
N SER A 391 -22.32 -0.23 -13.26
CA SER A 391 -21.85 1.16 -13.35
C SER A 391 -21.90 1.90 -11.99
N GLU A 392 -21.24 3.05 -11.90
CA GLU A 392 -21.33 3.91 -10.71
C GLU A 392 -22.79 4.34 -10.43
N GLU A 393 -23.55 4.64 -11.48
CA GLU A 393 -24.94 5.05 -11.40
C GLU A 393 -25.83 3.90 -10.91
N ASP A 394 -25.61 2.69 -11.43
CA ASP A 394 -26.28 1.49 -10.94
C ASP A 394 -26.01 1.26 -9.46
N PHE A 395 -24.75 1.38 -9.05
CA PHE A 395 -24.38 1.28 -7.64
C PHE A 395 -25.08 2.33 -6.78
N LYS A 396 -25.11 3.61 -7.21
CA LYS A 396 -25.77 4.68 -6.44
C LYS A 396 -27.26 4.39 -6.22
N GLN A 397 -27.97 3.97 -7.26
CA GLN A 397 -29.39 3.62 -7.18
C GLN A 397 -29.63 2.41 -6.26
N VAL A 398 -28.79 1.36 -6.36
CA VAL A 398 -28.89 0.19 -5.49
C VAL A 398 -28.55 0.55 -4.04
N LYS A 399 -27.52 1.36 -3.83
CA LYS A 399 -27.10 1.84 -2.51
C LYS A 399 -28.22 2.60 -1.82
N GLU A 400 -28.85 3.56 -2.51
CA GLU A 400 -29.96 4.34 -1.96
C GLU A 400 -31.07 3.42 -1.46
N VAL A 401 -31.61 2.56 -2.33
CA VAL A 401 -32.73 1.67 -1.96
C VAL A 401 -32.38 0.72 -0.81
N ILE A 402 -31.21 0.07 -0.86
CA ILE A 402 -30.84 -0.96 0.13
C ILE A 402 -30.39 -0.32 1.45
N CYS A 403 -29.55 0.70 1.41
CA CYS A 403 -29.07 1.36 2.63
C CYS A 403 -30.21 2.05 3.37
N ASP A 404 -31.12 2.73 2.66
CA ASP A 404 -32.25 3.40 3.30
C ASP A 404 -33.15 2.40 4.03
N PHE A 405 -33.48 1.28 3.38
CA PHE A 405 -34.25 0.21 4.00
C PHE A 405 -33.54 -0.39 5.22
N ILE A 406 -32.25 -0.75 5.11
CA ILE A 406 -31.51 -1.35 6.23
C ILE A 406 -31.35 -0.34 7.37
N GLN A 407 -31.09 0.94 7.09
CA GLN A 407 -30.97 1.98 8.13
C GLN A 407 -32.27 2.13 8.91
N GLU A 408 -33.42 2.08 8.23
CA GLU A 408 -34.71 2.13 8.90
C GLU A 408 -34.96 0.91 9.78
N VAL A 409 -34.65 -0.29 9.27
CA VAL A 409 -34.72 -1.53 10.07
C VAL A 409 -33.80 -1.43 11.30
N LEU A 410 -32.56 -0.98 11.12
CA LEU A 410 -31.60 -0.81 12.22
C LEU A 410 -32.10 0.20 13.25
N ASN A 411 -32.64 1.34 12.82
CA ASN A 411 -33.21 2.34 13.72
C ASN A 411 -34.40 1.78 14.50
N LYS A 412 -35.27 1.00 13.86
CA LYS A 412 -36.44 0.39 14.48
C LYS A 412 -36.06 -0.70 15.49
N VAL A 413 -35.13 -1.58 15.12
CA VAL A 413 -34.74 -2.76 15.92
C VAL A 413 -33.75 -2.43 17.03
N LEU A 414 -32.78 -1.55 16.76
CA LEU A 414 -31.74 -1.20 17.74
C LEU A 414 -32.05 0.08 18.50
N GLY A 415 -32.75 1.04 17.89
CA GLY A 415 -33.06 2.34 18.51
C GLY A 415 -31.82 3.00 19.11
N LYS A 416 -31.88 3.32 20.40
CA LYS A 416 -30.75 3.92 21.16
C LYS A 416 -29.48 3.06 21.25
N HIS A 417 -29.56 1.78 20.86
CA HIS A 417 -28.42 0.86 20.85
C HIS A 417 -27.71 0.77 19.50
N LEU A 418 -28.18 1.50 18.49
CA LEU A 418 -27.50 1.61 17.21
C LEU A 418 -26.15 2.31 17.41
N LEU A 419 -25.05 1.61 17.10
CA LEU A 419 -23.73 2.20 17.13
C LEU A 419 -23.57 3.18 15.97
N LYS A 420 -22.89 4.31 16.25
CA LYS A 420 -22.49 5.23 15.19
C LYS A 420 -21.57 4.50 14.21
N PRO A 421 -21.89 4.47 12.91
CA PRO A 421 -21.03 3.84 11.91
C PRO A 421 -19.59 4.34 12.00
N LEU A 422 -18.64 3.40 11.90
CA LEU A 422 -17.21 3.68 12.03
C LEU A 422 -16.47 3.26 10.76
N GLN A 423 -16.40 4.18 9.78
CA GLN A 423 -15.58 3.96 8.60
C GLN A 423 -14.08 3.98 8.95
N PHE A 424 -13.28 3.28 8.16
CA PHE A 424 -11.82 3.19 8.37
C PHE A 424 -11.13 4.56 8.23
N PRO A 425 -10.01 4.80 8.95
CA PRO A 425 -9.51 6.16 9.23
C PRO A 425 -8.96 6.93 8.02
N GLY A 426 -8.78 6.30 6.85
CA GLY A 426 -8.13 6.94 5.70
C GLY A 426 -6.80 7.61 6.08
N ALA A 427 -6.52 8.78 5.51
CA ALA A 427 -5.32 9.58 5.81
C ALA A 427 -5.18 10.01 7.28
N LYS A 428 -6.25 9.94 8.11
CA LYS A 428 -6.14 10.25 9.55
C LYS A 428 -5.18 9.31 10.26
N LEU A 429 -4.92 8.13 9.70
CA LEU A 429 -3.95 7.17 10.24
C LEU A 429 -2.50 7.70 10.20
N LEU A 430 -2.20 8.69 9.36
CA LEU A 430 -0.90 9.35 9.32
C LEU A 430 -0.69 10.36 10.46
N ARG A 431 -1.77 10.76 11.15
CA ARG A 431 -1.69 11.60 12.35
C ARG A 431 -1.07 10.76 13.45
N TYR A 432 0.14 11.11 13.85
CA TYR A 432 0.73 10.49 15.03
C TYR A 432 0.11 11.14 16.26
N LYS A 433 -0.09 10.35 17.30
CA LYS A 433 -0.42 10.88 18.62
C LYS A 433 0.88 11.51 19.12
N GLU A 434 0.93 12.85 19.18
CA GLU A 434 2.00 13.54 19.92
C GLU A 434 1.96 13.13 21.39
#